data_AF-F4BKX7-F1
#
_entry.id   AF-F4BKX7-F1
#
_cell.length_a   1.000
_cell.length_b   1.000
_cell.length_c   1.000
_cell.angle_alpha   90.00
_cell.angle_beta   90.00
_cell.angle_gamma   90.00
#
_symmetry.space_group_name_H-M   'P 1'
#
loop_
_entity.id
_entity.type
_entity.pdbx_description
1 polymer ?
#
loop_
_entity_poly.entity_id
_entity_poly.type
_entity_poly.pdbx_seq_one_letter_code
_entity_poly.pdbx_strand_id
1 'polypeptide(L)'
;MQPFYAIVVGIVYIGSIYLLVRKEKKFISYSITIFSSLLQLSFLFLWFEKSVFLMTTQNVGFKTYEDFSTFVTTSYFVLFIPQLVVFAWYGLKKIDAQDQFLLLKRIFQFFYVGALVGILILGQPVFEILYYGFAP
;
A
#
# COMPACT_ATOMS: atom_id res chain seq x y z
N MET A 1 -1.65 -20.94 -3.44
CA MET A 1 -0.83 -19.85 -4.02
C MET A 1 -0.89 -18.53 -3.22
N GLN A 2 -1.55 -18.48 -2.06
CA GLN A 2 -1.74 -17.25 -1.26
C GLN A 2 -0.44 -16.50 -0.90
N PRO A 3 0.63 -17.11 -0.34
CA PRO A 3 1.81 -16.33 0.11
C PRO A 3 2.55 -15.60 -1.01
N PHE A 4 2.40 -16.03 -2.26
CA PHE A 4 3.04 -15.38 -3.41
C PHE A 4 2.49 -13.97 -3.66
N TYR A 5 1.18 -13.77 -3.51
CA TYR A 5 0.53 -12.48 -3.72
C TYR A 5 1.08 -11.41 -2.77
N ALA A 6 1.12 -11.68 -1.46
CA ALA A 6 1.63 -10.72 -0.48
C ALA A 6 3.12 -10.42 -0.66
N ILE A 7 3.93 -11.40 -1.07
CA ILE A 7 5.34 -11.17 -1.40
C ILE A 7 5.47 -10.20 -2.58
N VAL A 8 4.73 -10.43 -3.67
CA VAL A 8 4.76 -9.57 -4.86
C VAL A 8 4.29 -8.16 -4.52
N VAL A 9 3.18 -8.03 -3.80
CA VAL A 9 2.68 -6.72 -3.32
C VAL A 9 3.76 -6.01 -2.50
N GLY A 10 4.46 -6.73 -1.63
CA GLY A 10 5.53 -6.15 -0.83
C GLY A 10 6.74 -5.68 -1.61
N ILE A 11 7.17 -6.44 -2.62
CA ILE A 11 8.26 -6.02 -3.51
C ILE A 11 7.88 -4.76 -4.27
N VAL A 12 6.66 -4.70 -4.82
CA VAL A 12 6.16 -3.52 -5.54
C VAL A 12 6.05 -2.31 -4.61
N TYR A 13 5.57 -2.51 -3.38
CA TYR A 13 5.46 -1.47 -2.36
C TYR A 13 6.82 -0.84 -2.05
N ILE A 14 7.80 -1.64 -1.61
CA ILE A 14 9.14 -1.14 -1.26
C ILE A 14 9.83 -0.53 -2.48
N GLY A 15 9.74 -1.20 -3.64
CA GLY A 15 10.35 -0.75 -4.88
C GLY A 15 9.83 0.62 -5.33
N SER A 16 8.51 0.83 -5.27
CA SER A 16 7.90 2.11 -5.64
C SER A 16 8.34 3.26 -4.73
N ILE A 17 8.36 3.03 -3.41
CA ILE A 17 8.78 4.02 -2.42
C ILE A 17 10.25 4.36 -2.61
N TYR A 18 11.11 3.36 -2.74
CA TYR A 18 12.55 3.56 -2.97
C TYR A 18 12.80 4.40 -4.23
N LEU A 19 12.11 4.09 -5.35
CA LEU A 19 12.27 4.83 -6.60
C LEU A 19 11.87 6.31 -6.48
N LEU A 20 10.88 6.63 -5.64
CA LEU A 20 10.46 8.01 -5.37
C LEU A 20 11.49 8.76 -4.52
N VAL A 21 11.95 8.16 -3.42
CA VAL A 21 12.80 8.83 -2.45
C VAL A 21 14.30 8.76 -2.76
N ARG A 22 14.75 7.94 -3.74
CA ARG A 22 16.19 7.76 -4.06
C ARG A 22 16.94 9.06 -4.40
N LYS A 23 16.24 10.09 -4.90
CA LYS A 23 16.82 11.39 -5.24
C LYS A 23 16.80 12.40 -4.08
N GLU A 24 16.19 12.04 -2.95
CA GLU A 24 16.19 12.87 -1.74
C GLU A 24 17.53 12.80 -0.99
N LYS A 25 17.69 13.67 0.02
CA LYS A 25 18.86 13.61 0.91
C LYS A 25 18.98 12.20 1.49
N LYS A 26 20.21 11.67 1.55
CA LYS A 26 20.49 10.29 2.00
C LYS A 26 19.75 9.91 3.28
N PHE A 27 19.79 10.78 4.29
CA PHE A 27 19.09 10.55 5.57
C PHE A 27 17.58 10.34 5.38
N ILE A 28 16.91 11.21 4.61
CA ILE A 28 15.46 11.14 4.37
C ILE A 28 15.10 9.88 3.57
N SER A 29 15.87 9.61 2.52
CA SER A 29 15.69 8.41 1.69
C SER A 29 15.81 7.13 2.50
N TYR A 30 16.84 7.01 3.35
CA TYR A 30 17.01 5.85 4.22
C TYR A 30 15.91 5.74 5.26
N SER A 31 15.54 6.83 5.95
CA SER A 31 14.48 6.79 6.96
C SER A 31 13.15 6.31 6.39
N ILE A 32 12.72 6.86 5.24
CA ILE A 32 11.45 6.48 4.62
C ILE A 32 11.51 5.04 4.10
N THR A 33 12.63 4.64 3.48
CA THR A 33 12.80 3.28 2.98
C THR A 33 12.81 2.26 4.13
N ILE A 34 13.55 2.51 5.22
CA ILE A 34 13.59 1.63 6.40
C ILE A 34 12.21 1.52 7.05
N PHE A 35 11.53 2.65 7.26
CA PHE A 35 10.17 2.65 7.82
C PHE A 35 9.21 1.84 6.95
N SER A 36 9.27 2.02 5.63
CA SER A 36 8.44 1.28 4.68
C SER A 36 8.76 -0.21 4.69
N SER A 37 10.04 -0.58 4.76
CA SER A 37 10.47 -1.98 4.87
C SER A 37 10.00 -2.62 6.17
N LEU A 38 10.07 -1.91 7.30
CA LEU A 38 9.56 -2.41 8.58
C LEU A 38 8.05 -2.64 8.53
N LEU A 39 7.29 -1.68 8.02
CA LEU A 39 5.86 -1.79 7.85
C LEU A 39 5.49 -2.98 6.95
N GLN A 40 6.22 -3.16 5.85
CA GLN A 40 6.01 -4.28 4.94
C GLN A 40 6.37 -5.64 5.56
N LEU A 41 7.44 -5.72 6.34
CA LEU A 41 7.82 -6.94 7.05
C LEU A 41 6.77 -7.32 8.10
N SER A 42 6.28 -6.36 8.88
CA SER A 42 5.19 -6.57 9.83
C SER A 42 3.92 -7.05 9.13
N PHE A 43 3.58 -6.43 7.99
CA PHE A 43 2.47 -6.88 7.16
C PHE A 43 2.66 -8.33 6.71
N LEU A 44 3.81 -8.66 6.11
CA LEU A 44 4.09 -10.01 5.63
C LEU A 44 3.98 -11.04 6.74
N PHE A 45 4.55 -10.75 7.92
CA PHE A 45 4.47 -11.63 9.08
C PHE A 45 3.02 -11.95 9.47
N LEU A 46 2.18 -10.93 9.66
CA LEU A 46 0.76 -11.11 10.01
C LEU A 46 0.00 -11.89 8.94
N TRP A 47 0.33 -11.63 7.68
CA TRP A 47 -0.32 -12.25 6.53
C TRP A 47 0.05 -13.74 6.41
N PHE A 48 1.31 -14.08 6.66
CA PHE A 48 1.78 -15.47 6.76
C PHE A 48 1.11 -16.20 7.93
N GLU A 49 1.07 -15.59 9.12
CA GLU A 49 0.44 -16.17 10.30
C GLU A 49 -1.03 -16.53 10.04
N LYS A 50 -1.81 -15.57 9.50
CA LYS A 50 -3.23 -15.77 9.18
C LYS A 50 -3.45 -16.80 8.07
N SER A 51 -2.59 -16.81 7.06
CA SER A 51 -2.69 -17.78 5.95
C SER A 51 -2.37 -19.20 6.42
N VAL A 52 -1.31 -19.38 7.23
CA VAL A 52 -0.93 -20.68 7.78
C VAL A 52 -2.02 -21.21 8.70
N PHE A 53 -2.59 -20.36 9.56
CA PHE A 53 -3.69 -20.74 10.46
C PHE A 53 -4.90 -21.30 9.71
N LEU A 54 -5.29 -20.68 8.60
CA LEU A 54 -6.37 -21.17 7.75
C LEU A 54 -6.05 -22.49 7.05
N MET A 55 -4.79 -22.68 6.63
CA MET A 55 -4.39 -23.92 5.95
C MET A 55 -4.25 -25.11 6.90
N THR A 56 -3.92 -24.88 8.18
CA THR A 56 -3.63 -25.96 9.14
C THR A 56 -4.81 -26.35 10.01
N THR A 57 -5.84 -25.53 10.10
CA THR A 57 -7.02 -25.80 10.93
C THR A 57 -8.09 -26.55 10.14
N GLN A 58 -8.53 -27.71 10.63
CA GLN A 58 -9.70 -28.43 10.11
C GLN A 58 -10.95 -28.05 10.91
N ASN A 59 -12.14 -28.06 10.28
CA ASN A 59 -13.43 -27.60 10.86
C ASN A 59 -13.50 -26.11 11.21
N VAL A 60 -12.93 -25.25 10.37
CA VAL A 60 -13.07 -23.80 10.51
C VAL A 60 -14.48 -23.36 10.11
N GLY A 61 -15.19 -22.69 11.02
CA GLY A 61 -16.56 -22.21 10.77
C GLY A 61 -16.60 -20.94 9.91
N PHE A 62 -17.77 -20.63 9.36
CA PHE A 62 -18.01 -19.43 8.52
C PHE A 62 -17.46 -18.12 9.12
N LYS A 63 -17.56 -17.96 10.44
CA LYS A 63 -17.04 -16.78 11.16
C LYS A 63 -15.54 -16.57 10.95
N THR A 64 -14.74 -17.63 10.89
CA THR A 64 -13.29 -17.50 10.72
C THR A 64 -12.90 -17.09 9.30
N TYR A 65 -13.70 -17.49 8.30
CA TYR A 65 -13.53 -17.01 6.92
C TYR A 65 -13.93 -15.54 6.78
N GLU A 66 -14.97 -15.10 7.49
CA GLU A 66 -15.38 -13.69 7.55
C GLU A 66 -14.32 -12.81 8.23
N ASP A 67 -13.77 -13.26 9.36
CA ASP A 67 -12.67 -12.58 10.05
C ASP A 67 -11.43 -12.42 9.14
N PHE A 68 -11.16 -13.44 8.32
CA PHE A 68 -10.06 -13.40 7.38
C PHE A 68 -10.33 -12.51 6.16
N SER A 69 -11.56 -12.52 5.62
CA SER A 69 -11.99 -11.56 4.60
C SER A 69 -11.80 -10.13 5.09
N THR A 70 -12.23 -9.85 6.32
CA THR A 70 -12.07 -8.54 6.96
C THR A 70 -10.61 -8.17 7.13
N PHE A 71 -9.76 -9.14 7.49
CA PHE A 71 -8.31 -8.94 7.54
C PHE A 71 -7.75 -8.55 6.17
N VAL A 72 -8.10 -9.27 5.10
CA VAL A 72 -7.64 -8.96 3.73
C VAL A 72 -8.04 -7.53 3.34
N THR A 73 -9.31 -7.16 3.54
CA THR A 73 -9.81 -5.80 3.25
C THR A 73 -9.09 -4.73 4.06
N THR A 74 -8.90 -4.93 5.36
CA THR A 74 -8.22 -3.95 6.22
C THR A 74 -6.74 -3.81 5.85
N SER A 75 -6.11 -4.93 5.48
CA SER A 75 -4.69 -5.00 5.14
C SER A 75 -4.33 -4.15 3.92
N TYR A 76 -5.26 -3.97 2.98
CA TYR A 76 -5.14 -3.03 1.86
C TYR A 76 -4.84 -1.60 2.35
N PHE A 77 -5.65 -1.09 3.26
CA PHE A 77 -5.52 0.29 3.75
C PHE A 77 -4.22 0.50 4.54
N VAL A 78 -3.81 -0.50 5.33
CA VAL A 78 -2.58 -0.43 6.13
C VAL A 78 -1.34 -0.24 5.27
N LEU A 79 -1.29 -0.83 4.07
CA LEU A 79 -0.19 -0.64 3.12
C LEU A 79 -0.37 0.59 2.24
N PHE A 80 -1.54 0.72 1.61
CA PHE A 80 -1.73 1.74 0.59
C PHE A 80 -1.78 3.16 1.16
N ILE A 81 -2.24 3.37 2.40
CA ILE A 81 -2.25 4.71 3.01
C ILE A 81 -0.82 5.26 3.18
N PRO A 82 0.12 4.58 3.87
CA PRO A 82 1.51 5.05 3.95
C PRO A 82 2.15 5.30 2.58
N GLN A 83 1.91 4.43 1.60
CA GLN A 83 2.40 4.63 0.24
C GLN A 83 1.85 5.92 -0.35
N LEU A 84 0.53 6.11 -0.33
CA LEU A 84 -0.10 7.32 -0.89
C LEU A 84 0.31 8.59 -0.16
N VAL A 85 0.62 8.53 1.14
CA VAL A 85 1.19 9.67 1.88
C VAL A 85 2.56 10.05 1.33
N VAL A 86 3.44 9.06 1.06
CA VAL A 86 4.74 9.31 0.43
C VAL A 86 4.58 9.89 -0.98
N PHE A 87 3.66 9.35 -1.78
CA PHE A 87 3.34 9.89 -3.10
C PHE A 87 2.82 11.33 -3.00
N ALA A 88 1.87 11.60 -2.10
CA ALA A 88 1.30 12.92 -1.88
C ALA A 88 2.41 13.92 -1.52
N TRP A 89 3.24 13.59 -0.54
CA TRP A 89 4.35 14.44 -0.13
C TRP A 89 5.34 14.72 -1.27
N TYR A 90 5.77 13.68 -1.99
CA TYR A 90 6.72 13.83 -3.11
C TYR A 90 6.11 14.62 -4.28
N GLY A 91 4.88 14.31 -4.66
CA GLY A 91 4.16 14.95 -5.75
C GLY A 91 3.87 16.42 -5.46
N LEU A 92 3.39 16.75 -4.27
CA LEU A 92 3.16 18.14 -3.85
C LEU A 92 4.44 18.96 -3.90
N LYS A 93 5.55 18.41 -3.37
CA LYS A 93 6.88 19.04 -3.44
C LYS A 93 7.31 19.32 -4.88
N LYS A 94 7.04 18.39 -5.80
CA LYS A 94 7.36 18.56 -7.23
C LYS A 94 6.52 19.64 -7.90
N ILE A 95 5.23 19.71 -7.58
CA ILE A 95 4.32 20.74 -8.11
C ILE A 95 4.74 22.13 -7.59
N ASP A 96 5.11 22.24 -6.32
CA ASP A 96 5.57 23.50 -5.73
C ASP A 96 6.85 24.02 -6.40
N ALA A 97 7.75 23.11 -6.80
CA ALA A 97 9.03 23.45 -7.42
C ALA A 97 8.93 23.89 -8.90
N GLN A 98 7.76 23.81 -9.54
CA GLN A 98 7.60 24.25 -10.93
C GLN A 98 7.55 25.78 -11.04
N ASP A 99 8.10 26.38 -12.10
CA ASP A 99 7.92 27.82 -12.36
C ASP A 99 6.58 28.06 -13.09
N GLN A 100 5.49 28.01 -12.32
CA GLN A 100 4.11 28.17 -12.77
C GLN A 100 3.35 29.15 -11.86
N PHE A 101 2.25 29.72 -12.35
CA PHE A 101 1.40 30.60 -11.56
C PHE A 101 0.88 29.91 -10.29
N LEU A 102 0.93 30.64 -9.16
CA LEU A 102 0.61 30.11 -7.83
C LEU A 102 -0.81 29.52 -7.75
N LEU A 103 -1.79 30.20 -8.37
CA LEU A 103 -3.18 29.75 -8.38
C LEU A 103 -3.35 28.41 -9.12
N LEU A 104 -2.68 28.26 -10.27
CA LEU A 104 -2.72 27.02 -11.05
C LEU A 104 -2.08 25.86 -10.28
N LYS A 105 -0.97 26.11 -9.56
CA LYS A 105 -0.36 25.10 -8.68
C LYS A 105 -1.33 24.60 -7.63
N ARG A 106 -2.04 25.50 -6.94
CA ARG A 106 -3.01 25.13 -5.89
C ARG A 106 -4.15 24.26 -6.43
N ILE A 107 -4.68 24.62 -7.60
CA ILE A 107 -5.70 23.82 -8.28
C ILE A 107 -5.15 22.42 -8.60
N PHE A 108 -3.94 22.36 -9.17
CA PHE A 108 -3.32 21.09 -9.54
C PHE A 108 -3.00 20.21 -8.31
N GLN A 109 -2.56 20.80 -7.20
CA GLN A 109 -2.36 20.10 -5.93
C GLN A 109 -3.65 19.48 -5.40
N PHE A 110 -4.77 20.22 -5.46
CA PHE A 110 -6.07 19.72 -5.04
C PHE A 110 -6.52 18.52 -5.88
N PHE A 111 -6.44 18.63 -7.22
CA PHE A 111 -6.76 17.52 -8.10
C PHE A 111 -5.82 16.33 -7.92
N TYR A 112 -4.53 16.58 -7.70
CA TYR A 112 -3.53 15.54 -7.47
C TYR A 112 -3.85 14.72 -6.21
N VAL A 113 -4.10 15.39 -5.07
CA VAL A 113 -4.47 14.70 -3.84
C VAL A 113 -5.82 14.00 -3.98
N GLY A 114 -6.79 14.65 -4.63
CA GLY A 114 -8.09 14.04 -4.94
C GLY A 114 -7.95 12.75 -5.78
N ALA A 115 -7.05 12.74 -6.77
CA ALA A 115 -6.76 11.56 -7.57
C ALA A 115 -6.13 10.43 -6.74
N LEU A 116 -5.24 10.75 -5.80
CA LEU A 116 -4.67 9.75 -4.89
C LEU A 116 -5.74 9.11 -4.00
N VAL A 117 -6.70 9.90 -3.48
CA VAL A 117 -7.85 9.38 -2.74
C VAL A 117 -8.75 8.52 -3.64
N GLY A 118 -8.98 8.94 -4.88
CA GLY A 118 -9.70 8.14 -5.86
C GLY A 118 -9.05 6.79 -6.13
N ILE A 119 -7.71 6.75 -6.27
CA ILE A 119 -6.94 5.51 -6.41
C ILE A 119 -7.10 4.61 -5.18
N LEU A 120 -7.14 5.16 -3.97
CA LEU A 120 -7.36 4.38 -2.74
C LEU A 120 -8.74 3.71 -2.74
N ILE A 121 -9.79 4.45 -3.11
CA ILE A 121 -11.17 3.92 -3.09
C ILE A 121 -11.36 2.89 -4.21
N LEU A 122 -10.94 3.22 -5.43
CA LEU A 122 -11.11 2.35 -6.59
C LEU A 122 -10.16 1.15 -6.59
N GLY A 123 -9.02 1.25 -5.91
CA GLY A 123 -8.03 0.19 -5.82
C GLY A 123 -8.42 -0.94 -4.87
N GLN A 124 -9.24 -0.67 -3.86
CA GLN A 124 -9.71 -1.69 -2.90
C GLN A 124 -10.40 -2.89 -3.58
N PRO A 125 -11.45 -2.71 -4.43
CA PRO A 125 -12.11 -3.85 -5.06
C PRO A 125 -11.17 -4.61 -5.99
N VAL A 126 -10.24 -3.92 -6.67
CA VAL A 126 -9.23 -4.57 -7.52
C VAL A 126 -8.29 -5.44 -6.66
N PHE A 127 -7.88 -4.94 -5.49
CA PHE A 127 -7.05 -5.68 -4.56
C PHE A 127 -7.75 -6.95 -4.05
N GLU A 128 -9.02 -6.83 -3.65
CA GLU A 128 -9.83 -7.97 -3.20
C GLU A 128 -10.05 -9.00 -4.32
N ILE A 129 -10.41 -8.55 -5.53
CA ILE A 129 -10.58 -9.44 -6.69
C ILE A 129 -9.28 -10.17 -7.02
N LEU A 130 -8.14 -9.47 -6.99
CA LEU A 130 -6.84 -10.11 -7.22
C LEU A 130 -6.57 -11.15 -6.13
N TYR A 131 -6.83 -10.82 -4.86
CA TYR A 131 -6.64 -11.77 -3.78
C TYR A 131 -7.50 -13.05 -3.95
N TYR A 132 -8.81 -12.90 -4.16
CA TYR A 132 -9.73 -14.03 -4.31
C TYR A 132 -9.57 -14.78 -5.64
N GLY A 133 -9.17 -14.09 -6.71
CA GLY A 133 -8.86 -14.72 -8.00
C GLY A 133 -7.62 -15.62 -7.97
N PHE A 134 -6.73 -15.44 -6.98
CA PHE A 134 -5.57 -16.31 -6.72
C PHE A 134 -5.79 -17.26 -5.53
N ALA A 135 -6.93 -17.20 -4.85
CA ALA A 135 -7.35 -18.16 -3.84
C ALA A 135 -8.06 -19.35 -4.54
N PRO A 136 -7.62 -20.60 -4.34
CA PRO A 136 -8.27 -21.77 -4.93
C PRO A 136 -9.66 -22.04 -4.34
#